data_AF-D4DCR7-F1
#
_entry.id   AF-D4DCR7-F1
#
_cell.length_a   1.000
_cell.length_b   1.000
_cell.length_c   1.000
_cell.angle_alpha   90.00
_cell.angle_beta   90.00
_cell.angle_gamma   90.00
#
_symmetry.space_group_name_H-M   'P 1'
#
loop_
_entity.id
_entity.type
_entity.pdbx_description
1 polymer ?
#
loop_
_entity_poly.entity_id
_entity_poly.type
_entity_poly.pdbx_seq_one_letter_code
_entity_poly.pdbx_strand_id
1 'polypeptide(L)'
;MVQLPTDKTIPLEDQALFIDEELWVPVTVVNGNVYILPGVPSLFKRLLAGLKPILLPRLVDPEGKGMHRILISTPLVESSVAAYLTDLAARVEPKGVKVGSYPRWGKRRNTVTLVGADREYLESLVPEVEKNVEGRRVQREDEDDPEDVEEETV
;
A
#
# COMPACT_ATOMS: atom_id res chain seq x y z
N MET A 1 -32.42 -0.30 14.25
CA MET A 1 -32.13 0.50 13.04
C MET A 1 -31.18 1.61 13.46
N VAL A 2 -29.95 1.62 12.95
CA VAL A 2 -28.96 2.67 13.25
C VAL A 2 -29.24 3.83 12.32
N GLN A 3 -29.54 5.01 12.86
CA GLN A 3 -29.65 6.25 12.10
C GLN A 3 -28.29 6.95 12.15
N LEU A 4 -27.69 7.19 10.97
CA LEU A 4 -26.50 8.03 10.88
C LEU A 4 -26.92 9.49 11.12
N PRO A 5 -26.15 10.27 11.91
CA PRO A 5 -26.47 11.67 12.13
C PRO A 5 -26.40 12.43 10.81
N THR A 6 -27.51 13.05 10.40
CA THR A 6 -27.55 13.96 9.24
C THR A 6 -27.61 15.40 9.70
N ASP A 7 -26.94 16.27 8.95
CA ASP A 7 -27.00 17.72 9.13
C ASP A 7 -28.12 18.30 8.25
N LYS A 8 -29.07 19.00 8.87
CA LYS A 8 -30.21 19.60 8.16
C LYS A 8 -29.80 20.79 7.28
N THR A 9 -28.62 21.36 7.51
CA THR A 9 -28.11 22.50 6.74
C THR A 9 -27.39 22.08 5.46
N ILE A 10 -27.11 20.78 5.31
CA ILE A 10 -26.42 20.20 4.15
C ILE A 10 -27.45 19.39 3.35
N PRO A 11 -27.48 19.50 2.01
CA PRO A 11 -28.33 18.63 1.17
C PRO A 11 -28.06 17.14 1.42
N LEU A 12 -29.09 16.30 1.28
CA LEU A 12 -28.95 14.86 1.53
C LEU A 12 -28.06 14.19 0.48
N GLU A 13 -28.14 14.64 -0.77
CA GLU A 13 -27.27 14.19 -1.87
C GLU A 13 -25.78 14.44 -1.61
N ASP A 14 -25.44 15.46 -0.82
CA ASP A 14 -24.06 15.76 -0.42
C ASP A 14 -23.61 14.94 0.81
N GLN A 15 -24.54 14.31 1.52
CA GLN A 15 -24.29 13.48 2.70
C GLN A 15 -24.41 11.98 2.44
N ALA A 16 -25.10 11.58 1.37
CA ALA A 16 -25.29 10.19 0.96
C ALA A 16 -24.98 10.04 -0.54
N LEU A 17 -23.71 9.77 -0.84
CA LEU A 17 -23.21 9.70 -2.20
C LEU A 17 -23.46 8.31 -2.81
N PHE A 18 -24.37 8.23 -3.78
CA PHE A 18 -24.57 7.05 -4.62
C PHE A 18 -23.66 7.16 -5.86
N ILE A 19 -22.37 6.86 -5.64
CA ILE A 19 -21.32 6.95 -6.67
C ILE A 19 -21.29 5.77 -7.64
N ASP A 20 -22.09 4.74 -7.38
CA ASP A 20 -22.18 3.53 -8.19
C ASP A 20 -23.65 3.15 -8.33
N GLU A 21 -24.18 3.24 -9.54
CA GLU A 21 -25.61 3.05 -9.83
C GLU A 21 -26.10 1.61 -9.58
N GLU A 22 -25.18 0.64 -9.54
CA GLU A 22 -25.53 -0.77 -9.27
C GLU A 22 -25.55 -1.09 -7.76
N LEU A 23 -25.05 -0.19 -6.91
CA LEU A 23 -24.98 -0.41 -5.47
C LEU A 23 -26.10 0.31 -4.74
N TRP A 24 -26.83 -0.44 -3.91
CA TRP A 24 -27.88 0.10 -3.03
C TRP A 24 -27.33 0.87 -1.82
N VAL A 25 -26.02 0.78 -1.56
CA VAL A 25 -25.37 1.35 -0.39
C VAL A 25 -24.59 2.62 -0.78
N PRO A 26 -24.84 3.77 -0.12
CA PRO A 26 -24.11 5.00 -0.40
C PRO A 26 -22.77 5.06 0.35
N VAL A 27 -21.91 6.01 -0.04
CA VAL A 27 -20.88 6.54 0.86
C VAL A 27 -21.51 7.64 1.70
N THR A 28 -21.48 7.50 3.03
CA THR A 28 -21.96 8.58 3.92
C THR A 28 -20.86 9.60 4.13
N VAL A 29 -21.17 10.88 3.96
CA VAL A 29 -20.25 11.99 4.16
C VAL A 29 -20.73 12.85 5.32
N VAL A 30 -19.91 12.94 6.36
CA VAL A 30 -20.17 13.79 7.53
C VAL A 30 -19.25 15.01 7.43
N ASN A 31 -19.82 16.21 7.65
CA ASN A 31 -19.08 17.48 7.66
C ASN A 31 -18.27 17.75 6.36
N GLY A 32 -18.66 17.14 5.23
CA GLY A 32 -17.99 17.28 3.94
C GLY A 32 -16.57 16.70 3.83
N ASN A 33 -16.03 16.13 4.92
CA ASN A 33 -14.65 15.68 5.00
C ASN A 33 -14.44 14.30 5.64
N VAL A 34 -15.48 13.70 6.24
CA VAL A 34 -15.42 12.34 6.79
C VAL A 34 -16.25 11.41 5.92
N TYR A 35 -15.60 10.48 5.23
CA TYR A 35 -16.24 9.50 4.34
C TYR A 35 -16.33 8.15 5.04
N ILE A 36 -17.55 7.64 5.20
CA ILE A 36 -17.85 6.36 5.87
C ILE A 36 -18.24 5.35 4.79
N LEU A 37 -17.49 4.26 4.72
CA LEU A 37 -17.69 3.17 3.75
C LEU A 37 -18.09 1.87 4.49
N PRO A 38 -18.84 0.96 3.84
CA PRO A 38 -19.17 -0.34 4.42
C PRO A 38 -17.93 -1.19 4.66
N GLY A 39 -17.96 -2.01 5.72
CA GLY A 39 -16.84 -2.89 6.08
C GLY A 39 -16.65 -4.11 5.18
N VAL A 40 -17.60 -4.42 4.29
CA VAL A 40 -17.49 -5.54 3.35
C VAL A 40 -16.41 -5.22 2.30
N PRO A 41 -15.31 -5.99 2.18
CA PRO A 41 -14.15 -5.60 1.38
C PRO A 41 -14.45 -5.35 -0.11
N SER A 42 -15.36 -6.11 -0.71
CA SER A 42 -15.75 -5.92 -2.12
C SER A 42 -16.49 -4.60 -2.34
N LEU A 43 -17.46 -4.28 -1.47
CA LEU A 43 -18.19 -3.01 -1.51
C LEU A 43 -17.27 -1.83 -1.22
N PHE A 44 -16.42 -1.94 -0.19
CA PHE A 44 -15.43 -0.92 0.15
C PHE A 44 -14.55 -0.57 -1.04
N LYS A 45 -13.95 -1.57 -1.70
CA LYS A 45 -13.06 -1.36 -2.84
C LYS A 45 -13.78 -0.68 -4.01
N ARG A 46 -15.00 -1.14 -4.31
CA ARG A 46 -15.81 -0.61 -5.42
C ARG A 46 -16.21 0.84 -5.18
N LEU A 47 -16.73 1.15 -3.99
CA LEU A 47 -17.07 2.52 -3.59
C LEU A 47 -15.82 3.42 -3.51
N LEU A 48 -14.71 2.94 -2.95
CA LEU A 48 -13.48 3.72 -2.90
C LEU A 48 -12.97 4.08 -4.31
N ALA A 49 -13.12 3.17 -5.28
CA ALA A 49 -12.76 3.45 -6.67
C ALA A 49 -13.66 4.53 -7.29
N GLY A 50 -14.98 4.47 -7.04
CA GLY A 50 -15.92 5.49 -7.52
C GLY A 50 -15.73 6.87 -6.88
N LEU A 51 -15.13 6.95 -5.68
CA LEU A 51 -14.78 8.23 -5.03
C LEU A 51 -13.61 8.96 -5.69
N LYS A 52 -12.81 8.31 -6.56
CA LYS A 52 -11.60 8.91 -7.14
C LYS A 52 -11.82 10.30 -7.76
N PRO A 53 -12.83 10.55 -8.62
CA PRO A 53 -13.04 11.88 -9.22
C PRO A 53 -13.25 12.98 -8.19
N ILE A 54 -13.80 12.64 -7.02
CA ILE A 54 -14.09 13.59 -5.92
C ILE A 54 -12.83 13.82 -5.07
N LEU A 55 -12.05 12.76 -4.81
CA LEU A 55 -10.93 12.80 -3.88
C LEU A 55 -9.61 13.23 -4.55
N LEU A 56 -9.36 12.85 -5.81
CA LEU A 56 -8.09 13.14 -6.49
C LEU A 56 -7.74 14.63 -6.50
N PRO A 57 -8.65 15.58 -6.79
CA PRO A 57 -8.34 17.02 -6.76
C PRO A 57 -7.97 17.54 -5.37
N ARG A 58 -8.27 16.78 -4.31
CA ARG A 58 -7.96 17.15 -2.91
C ARG A 58 -6.63 16.57 -2.43
N LEU A 59 -6.00 15.68 -3.20
CA LEU A 59 -4.72 15.09 -2.85
C LEU A 59 -3.57 16.04 -3.23
N VAL A 60 -2.50 16.02 -2.43
CA VAL A 60 -1.26 16.76 -2.73
C VAL A 60 -0.60 16.26 -4.02
N ASP A 61 -0.78 14.97 -4.33
CA ASP A 61 -0.28 14.30 -5.53
C ASP A 61 -1.42 13.51 -6.21
N PRO A 62 -2.26 14.17 -7.02
CA PRO A 62 -3.40 13.53 -7.69
C PRO A 62 -3.00 12.43 -8.70
N GLU A 63 -1.79 12.50 -9.24
CA GLU A 63 -1.30 11.53 -10.21
C GLU A 63 -0.60 10.32 -9.54
N GLY A 64 -0.39 10.37 -8.22
CA GLY A 64 0.30 9.32 -7.46
C GLY A 64 1.76 9.12 -7.87
N LYS A 65 2.40 10.16 -8.42
CA LYS A 65 3.77 10.11 -8.95
C LYS A 65 4.84 10.40 -7.89
N GLY A 66 4.45 10.93 -6.74
CA GLY A 66 5.34 11.45 -5.71
C GLY A 66 5.84 10.40 -4.71
N MET A 67 5.40 9.14 -4.79
CA MET A 67 5.91 8.06 -3.96
C MET A 67 6.29 6.87 -4.83
N HIS A 68 7.54 6.47 -4.74
CA HIS A 68 8.09 5.31 -5.43
C HIS A 68 8.37 4.19 -4.46
N ARG A 69 8.17 2.95 -4.92
CA ARG A 69 8.44 1.74 -4.17
C ARG A 69 9.33 0.82 -4.99
N ILE A 70 10.43 0.38 -4.39
CA ILE A 70 11.31 -0.66 -4.92
C ILE A 70 11.16 -1.91 -4.05
N LEU A 71 11.00 -3.06 -4.69
CA LEU A 71 10.94 -4.37 -4.06
C LEU A 71 12.19 -5.16 -4.42
N ILE A 72 12.85 -5.74 -3.42
CA ILE A 72 14.03 -6.58 -3.56
C ILE A 72 13.75 -7.89 -2.86
N SER A 73 13.68 -8.97 -3.64
CA SER A 73 13.48 -10.33 -3.16
C SER A 73 14.81 -10.89 -2.65
N THR A 74 14.83 -11.40 -1.42
CA THR A 74 16.04 -11.94 -0.78
C THR A 74 15.81 -13.38 -0.29
N PRO A 75 16.80 -14.29 -0.46
CA PRO A 75 16.77 -15.60 0.15
C PRO A 75 17.08 -15.57 1.66
N LEU A 76 17.54 -14.45 2.19
CA LEU A 76 17.96 -14.34 3.58
C LEU A 76 16.77 -14.20 4.52
N VAL A 77 16.90 -14.82 5.70
CA VAL A 77 15.94 -14.65 6.79
C VAL A 77 16.05 -13.24 7.40
N GLU A 78 14.97 -12.78 8.02
CA GLU A 78 14.88 -11.42 8.58
C GLU A 78 16.01 -11.09 9.56
N SER A 79 16.37 -12.03 10.44
CA SER A 79 17.45 -11.84 11.40
C SER A 79 18.82 -11.58 10.75
N SER A 80 19.07 -12.14 9.55
CA SER A 80 20.33 -11.97 8.82
C SER A 80 20.46 -10.58 8.20
N VAL A 81 19.34 -9.95 7.81
CA VAL A 81 19.35 -8.63 7.17
C VAL A 81 19.03 -7.48 8.13
N ALA A 82 18.51 -7.78 9.33
CA ALA A 82 18.00 -6.78 10.27
C ALA A 82 19.03 -5.69 10.63
N ALA A 83 20.27 -6.07 10.92
CA ALA A 83 21.33 -5.10 11.29
C ALA A 83 21.61 -4.13 10.12
N TYR A 84 21.86 -4.68 8.92
CA TYR A 84 22.07 -3.89 7.72
C TYR A 84 20.89 -2.97 7.41
N LEU A 85 19.66 -3.49 7.45
CA LEU A 85 18.47 -2.70 7.15
C LEU A 85 18.22 -1.59 8.19
N THR A 86 18.59 -1.82 9.45
CA THR A 86 18.54 -0.81 10.52
C THR A 86 19.51 0.34 10.22
N ASP A 87 20.76 0.02 9.87
CA ASP A 87 21.78 1.01 9.52
C ASP A 87 21.40 1.78 8.24
N LEU A 88 20.90 1.07 7.24
CA LEU A 88 20.37 1.67 6.01
C LEU A 88 19.22 2.62 6.33
N ALA A 89 18.23 2.19 7.12
CA ALA A 89 17.09 3.01 7.51
C ALA A 89 17.52 4.33 8.17
N ALA A 90 18.45 4.27 9.12
CA ALA A 90 18.99 5.46 9.78
C ALA A 90 19.71 6.41 8.80
N ARG A 91 20.46 5.87 7.84
CA ARG A 91 21.19 6.67 6.84
C ARG A 91 20.27 7.35 5.83
N VAL A 92 19.17 6.70 5.44
CA VAL A 92 18.28 7.18 4.37
C VAL A 92 17.06 7.94 4.89
N GLU A 93 16.74 7.83 6.18
CA GLU A 93 15.61 8.54 6.80
C GLU A 93 15.65 10.07 6.61
N PRO A 94 16.80 10.77 6.75
CA PRO A 94 16.86 12.22 6.52
C PRO A 94 16.50 12.63 5.08
N LYS A 95 16.55 11.69 4.12
CA LYS A 95 16.14 11.90 2.73
C LYS A 95 14.70 11.44 2.46
N GLY A 96 13.94 11.12 3.51
CA GLY A 96 12.54 10.73 3.41
C GLY A 96 12.32 9.30 2.89
N VAL A 97 13.35 8.45 2.88
CA VAL A 97 13.22 7.06 2.47
C VAL A 97 12.87 6.19 3.68
N LYS A 98 11.90 5.30 3.50
CA LYS A 98 11.52 4.25 4.45
C LYS A 98 12.01 2.90 3.95
N VAL A 99 12.57 2.12 4.86
CA VAL A 99 13.12 0.79 4.61
C VAL A 99 12.34 -0.19 5.47
N GLY A 100 11.95 -1.33 4.89
CA GLY A 100 11.30 -2.42 5.62
C GLY A 100 11.56 -3.77 4.98
N SER A 101 11.36 -4.83 5.75
CA SER A 101 11.35 -6.21 5.26
C SER A 101 10.02 -6.87 5.61
N TYR A 102 9.46 -7.64 4.68
CA TYR A 102 8.17 -8.29 4.79
C TYR A 102 8.31 -9.80 4.56
N PRO A 103 8.58 -10.59 5.62
CA PRO A 103 8.57 -12.04 5.50
C PRO A 103 7.15 -12.52 5.19
N ARG A 104 7.02 -13.49 4.28
CA ARG A 104 5.73 -14.06 3.87
C ARG A 104 5.61 -15.47 4.42
N TRP A 105 4.49 -15.76 5.08
CA TRP A 105 4.25 -17.06 5.72
C TRP A 105 4.27 -18.18 4.67
N GLY A 106 4.99 -19.27 4.96
CA GLY A 106 5.13 -20.41 4.05
C GLY A 106 6.00 -20.16 2.81
N LYS A 107 6.57 -18.95 2.64
CA LYS A 107 7.47 -18.64 1.52
C LYS A 107 8.92 -18.61 2.01
N ARG A 108 9.82 -19.12 1.16
CA ARG A 108 11.26 -19.23 1.46
C ARG A 108 12.01 -17.90 1.32
N ARG A 109 11.39 -16.89 0.71
CA ARG A 109 12.02 -15.61 0.38
C ARG A 109 11.32 -14.47 1.11
N ASN A 110 12.11 -13.51 1.57
CA ASN A 110 11.65 -12.26 2.17
C ASN A 110 11.70 -11.14 1.13
N THR A 111 10.90 -10.10 1.30
CA THR A 111 10.88 -8.93 0.42
C THR A 111 11.30 -7.68 1.18
N VAL A 112 12.43 -7.11 0.78
CA VAL A 112 12.88 -5.79 1.24
C VAL A 112 12.22 -4.72 0.39
N THR A 113 11.70 -3.68 1.05
CA THR A 113 10.99 -2.57 0.42
C THR A 113 11.70 -1.26 0.74
N LEU A 114 11.96 -0.47 -0.30
CA LEU A 114 12.39 0.93 -0.19
C LEU A 114 11.26 1.82 -0.69
N VAL A 115 10.84 2.81 0.11
CA VAL A 115 9.74 3.73 -0.22
C VAL A 115 10.20 5.17 -0.06
N GLY A 116 10.01 6.02 -1.05
CA GLY A 116 10.39 7.43 -0.98
C GLY A 116 9.98 8.23 -2.21
N ALA A 117 10.09 9.57 -2.13
CA ALA A 117 9.69 10.46 -3.21
C ALA A 117 10.78 10.69 -4.27
N ASP A 118 12.05 10.60 -3.88
CA ASP A 118 13.18 10.76 -4.79
C ASP A 118 13.51 9.43 -5.48
N ARG A 119 13.01 9.28 -6.71
CA ARG A 119 13.24 8.09 -7.51
C ARG A 119 14.72 7.85 -7.80
N GLU A 120 15.46 8.88 -8.20
CA GLU A 120 16.87 8.73 -8.58
C GLU A 120 17.70 8.28 -7.38
N TYR A 121 17.41 8.85 -6.20
CA TYR A 121 18.06 8.42 -4.98
C TYR A 121 17.70 6.98 -4.61
N LEU A 122 16.43 6.58 -4.70
CA LEU A 122 16.03 5.19 -4.48
C LEU A 122 16.73 4.21 -5.42
N GLU A 123 16.79 4.54 -6.72
CA GLU A 123 17.48 3.72 -7.72
C GLU A 123 18.99 3.61 -7.42
N SER A 124 19.61 4.67 -6.87
CA SER A 124 21.01 4.64 -6.46
C SER A 124 21.30 3.66 -5.31
N LEU A 125 20.29 3.32 -4.48
CA LEU A 125 20.42 2.39 -3.36
C LEU A 125 20.31 0.93 -3.81
N VAL A 126 19.71 0.64 -4.97
CA VAL A 126 19.41 -0.72 -5.41
C VAL A 126 20.66 -1.62 -5.44
N PRO A 127 21.79 -1.22 -6.06
CA PRO A 127 22.96 -2.10 -6.14
C PRO A 127 23.56 -2.44 -4.78
N GLU A 128 23.51 -1.50 -3.84
CA GLU A 128 23.98 -1.71 -2.48
C GLU A 128 23.06 -2.70 -1.74
N VAL A 129 21.75 -2.51 -1.85
CA VAL A 129 20.77 -3.36 -1.16
C VAL A 129 20.79 -4.77 -1.73
N GLU A 130 20.75 -4.94 -3.06
CA GLU A 130 20.84 -6.25 -3.70
C GLU A 130 22.07 -7.02 -3.24
N LYS A 131 23.23 -6.36 -3.14
CA LYS A 131 24.47 -6.98 -2.65
C LYS A 131 24.38 -7.41 -1.19
N ASN A 132 23.94 -6.52 -0.30
CA ASN A 132 23.94 -6.79 1.15
C ASN A 132 22.84 -7.78 1.59
N VAL A 133 21.79 -7.93 0.79
CA VAL A 133 20.71 -8.89 1.07
C VAL A 133 20.77 -10.12 0.18
N GLU A 134 21.80 -10.28 -0.65
CA GLU A 134 21.92 -11.36 -1.65
C GLU A 134 20.64 -11.50 -2.50
N GLY A 135 20.04 -10.35 -2.81
CA GLY A 135 18.72 -10.25 -3.40
C GLY A 135 18.73 -9.75 -4.84
N ARG A 136 17.52 -9.67 -5.40
CA ARG A 136 17.26 -9.17 -6.74
C ARG A 136 16.01 -8.32 -6.74
N ARG A 137 16.02 -7.23 -7.50
CA ARG A 137 14.84 -6.41 -7.75
C ARG A 137 13.74 -7.21 -8.45
N VAL A 138 12.52 -7.09 -7.93
CA VAL A 138 11.30 -7.70 -8.47
C VAL A 138 10.22 -6.65 -8.67
N GLN A 139 9.26 -6.92 -9.54
CA GLN A 139 8.08 -6.09 -9.75
C GLN A 139 6.91 -6.52 -8.86
N ARG A 140 6.86 -7.81 -8.49
CA ARG A 140 5.87 -8.39 -7.60
C ARG A 140 6.55 -9.17 -6.49
N GLU A 141 5.90 -9.25 -5.32
CA GLU A 141 6.46 -9.95 -4.16
C GLU A 141 6.68 -11.45 -4.42
N ASP A 142 5.83 -12.06 -5.25
CA ASP A 142 5.80 -13.48 -5.60
C ASP A 142 6.66 -13.86 -6.82
N GLU A 143 7.34 -12.90 -7.46
CA GLU A 143 8.03 -13.12 -8.74
C GLU A 143 9.11 -14.21 -8.68
N ASP A 144 9.82 -14.31 -7.56
CA ASP A 144 10.88 -15.30 -7.32
C ASP A 144 10.41 -16.45 -6.40
N ASP A 145 9.13 -16.54 -6.08
CA ASP A 145 8.64 -17.70 -5.34
C ASP A 145 8.79 -18.94 -6.22
N PRO A 146 9.28 -20.07 -5.66
CA PRO A 146 9.19 -21.33 -6.38
C PRO A 146 7.72 -21.58 -6.73
N GLU A 147 7.45 -22.12 -7.92
CA GLU A 147 6.13 -22.65 -8.25
C GLU A 147 5.72 -23.58 -7.10
N ASP A 148 4.52 -23.36 -6.55
CA ASP A 148 4.03 -24.10 -5.40
C ASP A 148 4.11 -25.60 -5.72
N VAL A 149 5.13 -26.27 -5.18
CA VAL A 149 5.13 -27.72 -5.12
C VAL A 149 4.07 -28.00 -4.07
N GLU A 150 2.89 -28.43 -4.49
CA GLU A 150 1.89 -28.97 -3.58
C GLU A 150 2.62 -29.95 -2.66
N GLU A 151 2.80 -29.57 -1.38
CA GLU A 151 3.26 -30.51 -0.38
C GLU A 151 2.15 -31.57 -0.31
N GLU A 152 2.37 -32.71 -0.98
CA GLU A 152 1.59 -33.92 -0.79
C GLU A 152 1.64 -34.23 0.70
N THR A 153 0.57 -33.86 1.42
CA THR A 153 0.33 -34.30 2.79
C THR A 153 0.14 -35.82 2.74
N VAL A 154 1.12 -36.55 3.28
CA VAL A 154 1.05 -37.98 3.59
C VAL A 154 0.08 -38.22 4.75
#